data_AF-A0A3B9J5Z0-F1
#
_entry.id   AF-A0A3B9J5Z0-F1
#
_cell.length_a   1.000
_cell.length_b   1.000
_cell.length_c   1.000
_cell.angle_alpha   90.00
_cell.angle_beta   90.00
_cell.angle_gamma   90.00
#
_symmetry.space_group_name_H-M   'P 1'
#
loop_
_entity.id
_entity.type
_entity.pdbx_description
1 polymer ?
#
loop_
_entity_poly.entity_id
_entity_poly.type
_entity_poly.pdbx_seq_one_letter_code
_entity_poly.pdbx_strand_id
1 'polypeptide(L)' 'LHQCLRAIEQNSESKHLRQLVLTASGGPFRGRRLEDLEQVTVDDALAHPTWSMGPKITVDSSTLMNK' A
#
# COMPACT_ATOMS: atom_id res chain seq x y z
N LEU A 1 8.00 7.40 8.23
CA LEU A 1 8.52 8.28 7.15
C LEU A 1 9.86 7.80 6.56
N HIS A 2 9.87 6.69 5.81
CA HIS A 2 11.05 6.12 5.09
C HIS A 2 12.16 5.21 5.76
N GLN A 3 11.88 4.00 6.28
CA GLN A 3 10.54 3.51 6.36
C GLN A 3 10.09 3.38 4.83
N CYS A 4 11.11 3.04 4.00
CA CYS A 4 11.34 2.83 2.54
C CYS A 4 12.75 2.15 2.34
N LEU A 5 13.15 1.85 1.09
CA LEU A 5 14.40 1.16 0.71
C LEU A 5 15.68 2.04 0.75
N ARG A 6 16.83 1.40 1.03
CA ARG A 6 18.18 2.01 1.14
C ARG A 6 18.96 1.96 -0.17
N ALA A 7 19.70 3.02 -0.46
CA ALA A 7 20.40 3.28 -1.73
C ALA A 7 21.73 2.51 -1.92
N ILE A 8 22.25 2.55 -3.15
CA ILE A 8 23.50 1.93 -3.65
C ILE A 8 24.75 2.68 -3.10
N GLU A 9 25.84 2.00 -2.68
CA GLU A 9 27.08 2.63 -2.15
C GLU A 9 28.19 2.93 -3.21
N GLN A 10 29.08 3.88 -2.89
CA GLN A 10 29.82 4.81 -3.77
C GLN A 10 30.93 4.28 -4.72
N ASN A 11 31.32 3.01 -4.72
CA ASN A 11 32.38 2.50 -5.65
C ASN A 11 31.84 1.71 -6.85
N SER A 12 30.53 1.77 -7.09
CA SER A 12 29.89 1.16 -8.24
C SER A 12 29.84 2.17 -9.39
N GLU A 13 30.94 2.33 -10.12
CA GLU A 13 31.10 3.23 -11.27
C GLU A 13 30.00 3.12 -12.36
N SER A 14 29.09 2.13 -12.31
CA SER A 14 28.09 1.94 -13.36
C SER A 14 26.85 1.15 -12.94
N LYS A 15 26.06 1.60 -11.96
CA LYS A 15 24.71 1.02 -11.73
C LYS A 15 23.62 2.07 -11.89
N HIS A 16 23.02 2.10 -13.08
CA HIS A 16 21.82 2.90 -13.36
C HIS A 16 20.57 2.20 -12.78
N LEU A 17 19.78 2.92 -11.99
CA LEU A 17 18.53 2.42 -11.41
C LEU A 17 17.50 2.19 -12.52
N ARG A 18 17.18 0.92 -12.81
CA ARG A 18 16.25 0.56 -13.89
C ARG A 18 14.77 0.65 -13.49
N GLN A 19 14.43 0.32 -12.24
CA GLN A 19 13.04 0.22 -11.78
C GLN A 19 12.96 0.26 -10.24
N LEU A 20 11.92 0.89 -9.70
CA LEU A 20 11.53 0.84 -8.28
C LEU A 20 10.20 0.11 -8.15
N VAL A 21 10.13 -0.91 -7.28
CA VAL A 21 8.90 -1.67 -7.02
C VAL A 21 8.45 -1.40 -5.59
N LEU A 22 7.27 -0.79 -5.45
CA LEU A 22 6.65 -0.53 -4.16
C LEU A 22 5.59 -1.59 -3.89
N THR A 23 5.73 -2.31 -2.78
CA THR A 23 4.74 -3.31 -2.37
C THR A 23 3.55 -2.67 -1.68
N ALA A 24 2.36 -3.20 -1.93
CA ALA A 24 1.12 -2.84 -1.24
C ALA A 24 0.40 -4.11 -0.78
N SER A 25 -0.23 -4.05 0.41
CA SER A 25 -1.05 -5.17 0.93
C SER A 25 -2.25 -5.42 0.03
N GLY A 26 -2.84 -4.35 -0.54
CA GLY A 26 -4.08 -4.38 -1.30
C GLY A 26 -5.32 -4.03 -0.47
N GLY A 27 -5.18 -3.92 0.86
CA GLY A 27 -6.30 -3.63 1.77
C GLY A 27 -7.38 -4.75 1.82
N PRO A 28 -8.47 -4.54 2.58
CA PRO A 28 -9.61 -5.46 2.70
C PRO A 28 -10.39 -5.67 1.40
N PHE A 29 -10.20 -4.81 0.40
CA PHE A 29 -10.92 -4.88 -0.88
C PHE A 29 -10.11 -5.56 -2.00
N ARG A 30 -8.89 -6.03 -1.70
CA ARG A 30 -8.07 -6.77 -2.66
C ARG A 30 -8.85 -7.95 -3.26
N GLY A 31 -8.99 -7.97 -4.59
CA GLY A 31 -9.64 -9.06 -5.32
C GLY A 31 -11.17 -8.92 -5.46
N ARG A 32 -11.79 -7.88 -4.89
CA ARG A 32 -13.20 -7.55 -5.16
C ARG A 32 -13.36 -6.95 -6.56
N ARG A 33 -14.54 -7.17 -7.16
CA ARG A 33 -14.89 -6.51 -8.43
C ARG A 33 -15.35 -5.09 -8.15
N LEU A 34 -15.33 -4.25 -9.18
CA LEU A 34 -15.75 -2.85 -9.07
C LEU A 34 -17.20 -2.72 -8.58
N GLU A 35 -18.09 -3.59 -9.07
CA GLU A 35 -19.50 -3.67 -8.65
C GLU A 35 -19.64 -3.90 -7.14
N ASP A 36 -18.75 -4.72 -6.57
CA ASP A 36 -18.76 -5.08 -5.15
C ASP A 36 -18.29 -3.91 -4.26
N LEU A 37 -17.65 -2.88 -4.85
CA LEU A 37 -17.18 -1.69 -4.13
C LEU A 37 -18.28 -0.64 -3.92
N GLU A 38 -19.39 -0.69 -4.66
CA GLU A 38 -20.49 0.27 -4.51
C GLU A 38 -21.23 0.12 -3.17
N GLN A 39 -21.13 -1.07 -2.56
CA GLN A 39 -21.88 -1.46 -1.36
C GLN A 39 -21.00 -1.55 -0.10
N VAL A 40 -19.72 -1.17 -0.17
CA VAL A 40 -18.81 -1.27 0.98
C VAL A 40 -19.15 -0.24 2.04
N THR A 41 -19.03 -0.65 3.30
CA THR A 41 -19.29 0.20 4.46
C THR A 41 -18.02 0.78 5.04
N VAL A 42 -18.17 1.75 5.95
CA VAL A 42 -17.04 2.28 6.73
C VAL A 42 -16.38 1.18 7.56
N ASP A 43 -17.19 0.29 8.16
CA ASP A 43 -16.69 -0.83 8.96
C ASP A 43 -15.86 -1.80 8.10
N ASP A 44 -16.29 -2.06 6.85
CA ASP A 44 -15.50 -2.86 5.91
C ASP A 44 -14.15 -2.21 5.59
N ALA A 45 -14.13 -0.88 5.42
CA ALA A 45 -12.91 -0.14 5.15
C ALA A 45 -11.97 -0.09 6.36
N LEU A 46 -12.48 -0.24 7.58
CA LEU A 46 -11.71 -0.27 8.82
C LEU A 46 -11.20 -1.68 9.17
N ALA A 47 -11.70 -2.73 8.52
CA ALA A 47 -11.31 -4.12 8.75
C ALA A 47 -10.01 -4.53 8.00
N HIS A 48 -8.90 -3.81 8.20
CA HIS A 48 -7.66 -4.08 7.46
C HIS A 48 -7.00 -5.42 7.88
N PRO A 49 -6.66 -6.32 6.92
CA PRO A 49 -6.32 -7.71 7.24
C PRO A 49 -4.95 -7.92 7.90
N THR A 50 -4.04 -6.96 7.80
CA THR A 50 -2.63 -7.14 8.20
C THR A 50 -2.18 -6.26 9.36
N TRP A 51 -2.82 -5.11 9.57
CA TRP A 51 -2.27 -4.04 10.41
C TRP A 51 -3.39 -3.38 11.20
N SER A 52 -3.18 -3.20 12.51
CA SER A 52 -4.04 -2.38 13.36
C SER A 52 -3.51 -0.95 13.36
N MET A 53 -4.23 -0.03 12.72
CA MET A 53 -3.80 1.35 12.48
C MET A 53 -4.93 2.33 12.83
N GLY A 54 -4.63 3.63 12.86
CA GLY A 54 -5.65 4.66 13.01
C GLY A 54 -6.66 4.64 11.83
N PRO A 55 -7.90 5.08 12.04
CA PRO A 55 -8.99 4.93 11.07
C PRO A 55 -8.66 5.56 9.70
N LYS A 56 -8.05 6.74 9.69
CA LYS A 56 -7.63 7.41 8.44
C LYS A 56 -6.64 6.57 7.62
N ILE A 57 -5.57 6.07 8.26
CA ILE A 57 -4.55 5.25 7.58
C ILE A 57 -5.16 3.94 7.08
N THR A 58 -6.11 3.40 7.85
CA THR A 58 -6.81 2.16 7.51
C THR A 58 -7.66 2.34 6.25
N VAL A 59 -8.46 3.41 6.17
CA VAL A 59 -9.26 3.74 4.97
C VAL A 59 -8.38 4.01 3.75
N ASP A 60 -7.29 4.76 3.91
CA ASP A 60 -6.36 5.03 2.80
C ASP A 60 -5.68 3.74 2.29
N SER A 61 -5.39 2.78 3.17
CA SER A 61 -4.86 1.47 2.77
C SER A 61 -5.92 0.63 2.05
N SER A 62 -7.19 0.72 2.47
CA SER A 62 -8.33 0.04 1.86
C SER A 62 -8.66 0.56 0.46
N THR A 63 -8.46 1.85 0.22
CA THR A 63 -8.67 2.50 -1.08
C THR A 63 -7.40 2.54 -1.95
N LEU A 64 -6.30 1.95 -1.46
CA LEU A 64 -4.96 2.06 -2.02
C LEU A 64 -4.38 3.47 -2.07
N MET A 65 -5.08 4.50 -1.58
CA MET A 65 -4.60 5.89 -1.55
C MET A 65 -3.36 6.08 -0.67
N ASN A 66 -3.08 5.13 0.23
CA ASN A 66 -1.84 5.08 1.00
C ASN A 66 -0.62 4.65 0.17
N LYS A 67 -0.83 4.12 -1.04
CA LYS A 67 0.23 3.71 -1.95
C LYS A 67 0.32 4.66 -3.13
#